data_AF-A0A7S4K1F9-F1
#
_entry.id   AF-A0A7S4K1F9-F1
#
_cell.length_a   1.000
_cell.length_b   1.000
_cell.length_c   1.000
_cell.angle_alpha   90.00
_cell.angle_beta   90.00
_cell.angle_gamma   90.00
#
_symmetry.space_group_name_H-M   'P 1'
#
loop_
_entity.id
_entity.type
_entity.pdbx_description
1 polymer ?
#
loop_
_entity_poly.entity_id
_entity_poly.type
_entity_poly.pdbx_seq_one_letter_code
_entity_poly.pdbx_strand_id
1 'polypeptide(L)'
;MHFLALLCLCALAMREGFGRVDAFTPKSALSAVRCRLSIDTDGVSPASTKQNKRRLPHSVKLYSNGGSNSFDMSKPTFDLYTFRSIRGDALLRYNSLNQSEPLRINLYLLITASLFSYPAISEAVVGEPATLIGVAASTLGGIFGAYRFARECGRRSRKLSRMEKELNAELLSMRLPNNRFADRPYGNSPPVSVRQLRGSRRILAICGTADQIKDALVPLRTLRRRFVQASVLVVAVSTDRSSAKDWGITSDELRSVPYLAETVDSKEWVDYFKSLLSDSGDSNEDPLQGKLAWFGLTITGKSFGSGIGNPPRILETLGQSLLPVDVLDEDDEAENVASRPKAKTLEEILTTQRSFYDSLTSGDLSGVQEIFDSEKSGDVDEVLNGGGSIDVWEKCLQDVARPSGMKISGSDVLLISDTEAYSTAIEFPPVAGFDSASLLAVQKWGRSSAEGEWKLQLHQTIPWGPNSKAGATLRCDCRGCTALARGPVRQWNFRGMID
;
A
#
# COMPACT_ATOMS: atom_id res chain seq x y z
N MET A 1 46.97 -3.49 -11.59
CA MET A 1 47.60 -2.25 -12.09
C MET A 1 46.71 -1.01 -11.95
N HIS A 2 45.40 -1.05 -12.25
CA HIS A 2 44.52 0.12 -12.09
C HIS A 2 44.31 0.60 -10.64
N PHE A 3 44.43 -0.28 -9.64
CA PHE A 3 44.32 0.08 -8.22
C PHE A 3 45.51 0.92 -7.70
N LEU A 4 46.73 0.64 -8.20
CA LEU A 4 47.94 1.41 -7.90
C LEU A 4 47.94 2.78 -8.57
N ALA A 5 47.38 2.87 -9.78
CA ALA A 5 47.20 4.15 -10.49
C ALA A 5 46.21 5.08 -9.78
N LEU A 6 45.13 4.53 -9.21
CA LEU A 6 44.14 5.29 -8.44
C LEU A 6 44.70 5.80 -7.11
N LEU A 7 45.54 5.00 -6.44
CA LEU A 7 46.25 5.39 -5.22
C LEU A 7 47.27 6.52 -5.47
N CYS A 8 47.98 6.51 -6.61
CA CYS A 8 48.88 7.60 -7.00
C CYS A 8 48.13 8.91 -7.28
N LEU A 9 46.96 8.85 -7.94
CA LEU A 9 46.14 10.03 -8.22
C LEU A 9 45.56 10.67 -6.94
N CYS A 10 45.15 9.86 -5.95
CA CYS A 10 44.72 10.37 -4.65
C CYS A 10 45.88 10.95 -3.82
N ALA A 11 47.08 10.37 -3.91
CA ALA A 11 48.27 10.91 -3.23
C ALA A 11 48.74 12.25 -3.83
N LEU A 12 48.59 12.42 -5.15
CA LEU A 12 48.86 13.70 -5.84
C LEU A 12 47.85 14.79 -5.48
N ALA A 13 46.55 14.45 -5.39
CA ALA A 13 45.51 15.41 -5.01
C ALA A 13 45.62 15.90 -3.55
N MET A 14 46.17 15.09 -2.64
CA MET A 14 46.41 15.50 -1.26
C MET A 14 47.68 16.35 -1.08
N ARG A 15 48.61 16.31 -2.05
CA ARG A 15 49.87 17.08 -2.00
C ARG A 15 49.71 18.56 -2.35
N GLU A 16 48.67 18.92 -3.12
CA GLU A 16 48.45 20.31 -3.56
C GLU A 16 47.43 21.10 -2.72
N GLY A 17 46.79 20.47 -1.73
CA GLY A 17 45.60 21.03 -1.05
C GLY A 17 45.81 21.83 0.24
N PHE A 18 47.03 21.99 0.76
CA PHE A 18 47.25 22.68 2.05
C PHE A 18 48.04 23.99 1.90
N GLY A 19 47.32 25.04 1.49
CA GLY A 19 47.76 26.44 1.63
C GLY A 19 46.82 27.19 2.58
N ARG A 20 47.37 27.58 3.74
CA ARG A 20 46.92 28.59 4.74
C ARG A 20 45.45 29.07 4.71
N VAL A 21 44.75 28.82 5.82
CA VAL A 21 43.62 29.66 6.25
C VAL A 21 43.94 30.18 7.65
N ASP A 22 44.24 31.48 7.75
CA ASP A 22 44.38 32.20 9.01
C ASP A 22 43.01 32.47 9.65
N ALA A 23 43.00 32.46 10.97
CA ALA A 23 41.84 32.62 11.83
C ALA A 23 41.25 34.05 11.78
N PHE A 24 39.92 34.15 11.80
CA PHE A 24 39.20 35.32 12.30
C PHE A 24 37.88 34.89 12.96
N THR A 25 37.71 35.23 14.23
CA THR A 25 36.40 35.40 14.88
C THR A 25 36.17 36.92 14.98
N PRO A 26 34.91 37.43 14.98
CA PRO A 26 34.15 37.52 16.24
C PRO A 26 32.61 37.45 16.11
N LYS A 27 31.99 37.46 17.29
CA LYS A 27 30.56 37.48 17.62
C LYS A 27 29.79 38.71 17.08
N SER A 28 28.46 38.54 17.08
CA SER A 28 27.36 39.52 17.09
C SER A 28 26.67 39.85 15.75
N ALA A 29 25.42 39.39 15.62
CA ALA A 29 24.27 40.17 15.14
C ALA A 29 22.99 39.30 15.16
N LEU A 30 22.18 39.48 16.20
CA LEU A 30 20.75 39.22 16.20
C LEU A 30 20.06 40.28 15.33
N SER A 31 19.26 39.88 14.35
CA SER A 31 18.13 40.69 13.87
C SER A 31 17.22 39.87 12.94
N ALA A 32 15.94 39.88 13.31
CA ALA A 32 14.77 39.38 12.59
C ALA A 32 14.73 39.69 11.09
N VAL A 33 14.21 38.75 10.29
CA VAL A 33 13.30 39.08 9.18
C VAL A 33 12.17 38.04 9.13
N ARG A 34 10.97 38.57 9.35
CA ARG A 34 9.67 37.93 9.29
C ARG A 34 9.12 38.25 7.89
N CYS A 35 9.05 37.28 6.99
CA CYS A 35 8.34 37.48 5.71
C CYS A 35 6.90 36.96 5.82
N ARG A 36 5.99 37.91 6.09
CA ARG A 36 4.59 37.87 5.67
C ARG A 36 4.55 38.02 4.15
N LEU A 37 3.75 37.20 3.47
CA LEU A 37 3.20 37.53 2.15
C LEU A 37 1.69 37.46 2.28
N SER A 38 1.10 38.66 2.40
CA SER A 38 -0.29 38.98 2.14
C SER A 38 -0.30 39.56 0.73
N ILE A 39 -1.15 39.02 -0.13
CA ILE A 39 -1.59 39.69 -1.36
C ILE A 39 -3.09 39.50 -1.40
N ASP A 40 -3.78 40.61 -1.20
CA ASP A 40 -5.20 40.75 -1.49
C ASP A 40 -5.44 40.84 -3.00
N THR A 41 -6.68 40.48 -3.30
CA THR A 41 -7.40 40.35 -4.56
C THR A 41 -7.23 41.47 -5.57
N ASP A 42 -7.24 41.11 -6.86
CA ASP A 42 -8.11 41.78 -7.84
C ASP A 42 -8.45 40.84 -9.00
N GLY A 43 -9.70 40.97 -9.45
CA GLY A 43 -10.43 39.95 -10.20
C GLY A 43 -10.12 39.85 -11.69
N VAL A 44 -10.34 38.65 -12.22
CA VAL A 44 -10.55 38.39 -13.65
C VAL A 44 -11.55 37.24 -13.78
N SER A 45 -12.65 37.47 -14.51
CA SER A 45 -13.66 36.46 -14.88
C SER A 45 -13.06 35.34 -15.75
N PRO A 46 -13.60 34.11 -15.70
CA PRO A 46 -12.95 32.95 -16.32
C PRO A 46 -13.27 32.85 -17.81
N ALA A 47 -12.23 32.95 -18.64
CA ALA A 47 -12.27 32.48 -20.02
C ALA A 47 -12.20 30.94 -20.03
N SER A 48 -13.26 30.34 -20.57
CA SER A 48 -13.37 28.96 -21.03
C SER A 48 -12.06 28.47 -21.67
N THR A 49 -11.31 27.65 -20.91
CA THR A 49 -10.10 27.00 -21.41
C THR A 49 -10.33 25.50 -21.38
N LYS A 50 -10.64 24.94 -22.55
CA LYS A 50 -10.68 23.50 -22.81
C LYS A 50 -9.33 22.89 -22.38
N GLN A 51 -9.33 22.16 -21.25
CA GLN A 51 -8.16 21.43 -20.80
C GLN A 51 -7.90 20.25 -21.74
N ASN A 52 -6.88 20.43 -22.58
CA ASN A 52 -6.22 19.35 -23.30
C ASN A 52 -5.69 18.33 -22.31
N LYS A 53 -6.21 17.09 -22.39
CA LYS A 53 -5.70 15.90 -21.72
C LYS A 53 -4.19 15.76 -21.99
N ARG A 54 -3.35 16.26 -21.07
CA ARG A 54 -1.92 15.92 -21.04
C ARG A 54 -1.80 14.46 -20.62
N ARG A 55 -1.62 13.59 -21.62
CA ARG A 55 -1.14 12.22 -21.41
C ARG A 55 0.16 12.29 -20.61
N LEU A 56 0.19 11.63 -19.46
CA LEU A 56 1.42 11.34 -18.72
C LEU A 56 2.43 10.67 -19.69
N PRO A 57 3.73 10.98 -19.59
CA PRO A 57 4.72 10.34 -20.44
C PRO A 57 4.70 8.84 -20.16
N HIS A 58 4.38 8.05 -21.20
CA HIS A 58 4.57 6.61 -21.18
C HIS A 58 5.98 6.31 -20.68
N SER A 59 6.09 5.41 -19.70
CA SER A 59 7.37 4.77 -19.39
C SER A 59 7.97 4.29 -20.72
N VAL A 60 9.17 4.78 -21.03
CA VAL A 60 9.92 4.34 -22.22
C VAL A 60 10.05 2.82 -22.12
N LYS A 61 9.23 2.10 -22.88
CA LYS A 61 9.41 0.68 -23.12
C LYS A 61 10.63 0.59 -24.03
N LEU A 62 11.77 0.18 -23.47
CA LEU A 62 12.89 -0.31 -24.27
C LEU A 62 12.43 -1.60 -24.95
N TYR A 63 11.81 -1.46 -26.12
CA TYR A 63 11.66 -2.56 -27.06
C TYR A 63 13.05 -2.82 -27.67
N SER A 64 13.75 -3.81 -27.13
CA SER A 64 14.87 -4.45 -27.84
C SER A 64 14.27 -5.20 -29.03
N ASN A 65 14.31 -4.59 -30.20
CA ASN A 65 13.79 -5.15 -31.44
C ASN A 65 14.77 -6.22 -31.99
N GLY A 66 14.26 -7.44 -32.18
CA GLY A 66 14.63 -8.38 -33.23
C GLY A 66 16.11 -8.70 -33.48
N GLY A 67 16.66 -9.67 -32.75
CA GLY A 67 17.82 -10.45 -33.13
C GLY A 67 17.90 -11.68 -32.22
N SER A 68 18.16 -12.87 -32.76
CA SER A 68 18.10 -14.18 -32.09
C SER A 68 19.05 -14.39 -30.88
N ASN A 69 19.67 -13.32 -30.39
CA ASN A 69 20.46 -13.24 -29.16
C ASN A 69 19.86 -12.19 -28.20
N SER A 70 18.57 -12.27 -27.90
CA SER A 70 18.01 -11.47 -26.80
C SER A 70 18.68 -11.90 -25.50
N PHE A 71 19.46 -11.02 -24.87
CA PHE A 71 20.03 -11.28 -23.55
C PHE A 71 18.89 -11.61 -22.58
N ASP A 72 18.90 -12.83 -22.05
CA ASP A 72 17.92 -13.26 -21.07
C ASP A 72 18.24 -12.62 -19.72
N MET A 73 17.57 -11.50 -19.47
CA MET A 73 17.71 -10.71 -18.25
C MET A 73 17.11 -11.39 -17.02
N SER A 74 16.40 -12.52 -17.19
CA SER A 74 15.92 -13.31 -16.05
C SER A 74 17.02 -14.17 -15.43
N LYS A 75 18.15 -14.37 -16.12
CA LYS A 75 19.26 -15.15 -15.58
C LYS A 75 19.91 -14.44 -14.39
N PRO A 76 20.31 -15.20 -13.35
CA PRO A 76 21.02 -14.63 -12.22
C PRO A 76 22.41 -14.13 -12.64
N THR A 77 22.77 -12.96 -12.14
CA THR A 77 24.06 -12.29 -12.33
C THR A 77 24.70 -12.04 -10.96
N PHE A 78 26.01 -12.23 -10.85
CA PHE A 78 26.69 -12.05 -9.57
C PHE A 78 26.86 -10.56 -9.25
N ASP A 79 26.34 -10.12 -8.10
CA ASP A 79 26.49 -8.74 -7.62
C ASP A 79 27.65 -8.66 -6.61
N LEU A 80 28.72 -7.96 -7.01
CA LEU A 80 29.96 -7.83 -6.22
C LEU A 80 29.74 -7.17 -4.85
N TYR A 81 28.73 -6.31 -4.72
CA TYR A 81 28.46 -5.57 -3.47
C TYR A 81 27.71 -6.39 -2.42
N THR A 82 26.95 -7.39 -2.86
CA THR A 82 26.14 -8.24 -1.99
C THR A 82 26.66 -9.68 -1.93
N PHE A 83 27.70 -10.00 -2.72
CA PHE A 83 28.33 -11.32 -2.82
C PHE A 83 27.33 -12.45 -3.06
N ARG A 84 26.30 -12.18 -3.86
CA ARG A 84 25.25 -13.14 -4.21
C ARG A 84 24.84 -13.01 -5.67
N SER A 85 24.33 -14.10 -6.21
CA SER A 85 23.71 -14.10 -7.53
C SER A 85 22.28 -13.56 -7.41
N ILE A 86 21.94 -12.60 -8.27
CA ILE A 86 20.64 -11.91 -8.28
C ILE A 86 20.14 -11.86 -9.71
N ARG A 87 18.84 -12.03 -9.91
CA ARG A 87 18.19 -11.84 -11.22
C ARG A 87 18.64 -10.54 -11.94
N GLY A 88 19.05 -10.65 -13.20
CA GLY A 88 19.66 -9.54 -13.96
C GLY A 88 18.73 -8.33 -14.16
N ASP A 89 17.44 -8.56 -14.37
CA ASP A 89 16.41 -7.53 -14.47
C ASP A 89 16.18 -6.78 -13.15
N ALA A 90 16.22 -7.46 -12.01
CA ALA A 90 16.19 -6.85 -10.68
C ALA A 90 17.40 -5.93 -10.48
N LEU A 91 18.59 -6.40 -10.86
CA LEU A 91 19.84 -5.65 -10.76
C LEU A 91 19.84 -4.40 -11.65
N LEU A 92 19.36 -4.50 -12.90
CA LEU A 92 19.20 -3.34 -13.78
C LEU A 92 18.22 -2.31 -13.23
N ARG A 93 17.04 -2.76 -12.78
CA ARG A 93 16.03 -1.89 -12.17
C ARG A 93 16.58 -1.19 -10.93
N TYR A 94 17.41 -1.90 -10.17
CA TYR A 94 18.06 -1.34 -9.00
C TYR A 94 19.07 -0.25 -9.35
N ASN A 95 19.99 -0.56 -10.28
CA ASN A 95 21.07 0.34 -10.66
C ASN A 95 20.55 1.61 -11.33
N SER A 96 19.46 1.52 -12.11
CA SER A 96 18.81 2.70 -12.68
C SER A 96 18.20 3.63 -11.63
N LEU A 97 17.67 3.09 -10.52
CA LEU A 97 17.03 3.87 -9.46
C LEU A 97 18.00 4.37 -8.37
N ASN A 98 19.14 3.71 -8.17
CA ASN A 98 20.07 4.00 -7.07
C ASN A 98 21.50 4.23 -7.57
N GLN A 99 21.68 5.11 -8.57
CA GLN A 99 22.98 5.36 -9.22
C GLN A 99 24.08 5.80 -8.27
N SER A 100 23.76 6.52 -7.20
CA SER A 100 24.74 7.01 -6.22
C SER A 100 25.14 5.97 -5.17
N GLU A 101 24.40 4.88 -5.02
CA GLU A 101 24.64 3.92 -3.94
C GLU A 101 25.93 3.10 -4.14
N PRO A 102 26.25 2.57 -5.33
CA PRO A 102 27.54 1.92 -5.59
C PRO A 102 28.73 2.84 -5.26
N LEU A 103 28.64 4.13 -5.59
CA LEU A 103 29.68 5.11 -5.27
C LEU A 103 29.89 5.26 -3.77
N ARG A 104 28.79 5.34 -2.98
CA ARG A 104 28.88 5.40 -1.51
C ARG A 104 29.53 4.15 -0.93
N ILE A 105 29.16 2.97 -1.42
CA ILE A 105 29.73 1.70 -0.97
C ILE A 105 31.23 1.67 -1.27
N ASN A 106 31.64 2.02 -2.49
CA ASN A 106 33.05 2.12 -2.88
C ASN A 106 33.81 3.15 -2.02
N LEU A 107 33.22 4.32 -1.75
CA LEU A 107 33.86 5.35 -0.93
C LEU A 107 34.11 4.87 0.49
N TYR A 108 33.14 4.21 1.14
CA TYR A 108 33.34 3.65 2.48
C TYR A 108 34.38 2.53 2.47
N LEU A 109 34.43 1.70 1.43
CA LEU A 109 35.46 0.69 1.27
C LEU A 109 36.86 1.32 1.14
N LEU A 110 37.00 2.36 0.32
CA LEU A 110 38.26 3.07 0.14
C LEU A 110 38.71 3.78 1.42
N ILE A 111 37.80 4.44 2.14
CA ILE A 111 38.08 5.06 3.44
C ILE A 111 38.57 3.99 4.43
N THR A 112 37.88 2.86 4.49
CA THR A 112 38.25 1.72 5.36
C THR A 112 39.65 1.21 5.04
N ALA A 113 39.92 0.93 3.76
CA ALA A 113 41.21 0.41 3.32
C ALA A 113 42.34 1.42 3.57
N SER A 114 42.10 2.71 3.29
CA SER A 114 43.11 3.77 3.48
C SER A 114 43.46 3.96 4.95
N LEU A 115 42.44 4.00 5.83
CA LEU A 115 42.64 4.24 7.26
C LEU A 115 43.28 3.04 7.98
N PHE A 116 42.95 1.81 7.59
CA PHE A 116 43.65 0.63 8.12
C PHE A 116 45.06 0.46 7.54
N SER A 117 45.32 0.96 6.33
CA SER A 117 46.65 0.91 5.72
C SER A 117 47.59 2.01 6.25
N TYR A 118 47.06 3.07 6.88
CA TYR A 118 47.83 4.22 7.36
C TYR A 118 49.11 3.84 8.13
N PRO A 119 49.10 2.91 9.13
CA PRO A 119 50.32 2.56 9.86
C PRO A 119 51.42 1.95 8.98
N ALA A 120 51.04 1.23 7.92
CA ALA A 120 51.99 0.56 7.02
C ALA A 120 52.54 1.48 5.93
N ILE A 121 51.81 2.54 5.56
CA ILE A 121 52.18 3.44 4.45
C ILE A 121 52.63 4.83 4.90
N SER A 122 52.46 5.19 6.18
CA SER A 122 52.79 6.53 6.72
C SER A 122 54.23 6.93 6.41
N GLU A 123 55.20 6.04 6.65
CA GLU A 123 56.62 6.33 6.41
C GLU A 123 56.90 6.56 4.92
N ALA A 124 56.29 5.77 4.04
CA ALA A 124 56.48 5.88 2.60
C ALA A 124 55.78 7.10 1.97
N VAL A 125 54.67 7.57 2.55
CA VAL A 125 53.83 8.65 1.98
C VAL A 125 54.12 10.01 2.63
N VAL A 126 54.30 10.04 3.94
CA VAL A 126 54.46 11.26 4.74
C VAL A 126 55.93 11.52 5.09
N GLY A 127 56.80 10.51 4.95
CA GLY A 127 58.22 10.60 5.30
C GLY A 127 58.51 10.43 6.79
N GLU A 128 57.48 10.15 7.60
CA GLU A 128 57.58 9.96 9.05
C GLU A 128 56.77 8.72 9.49
N PRO A 129 57.23 7.99 10.52
CA PRO A 129 56.49 6.86 11.07
C PRO A 129 55.17 7.32 11.70
N ALA A 130 54.15 6.45 11.66
CA ALA A 130 52.83 6.78 12.19
C ALA A 130 52.87 7.04 13.70
N THR A 131 52.37 8.20 14.13
CA THR A 131 52.22 8.53 15.56
C THR A 131 51.15 7.67 16.23
N LEU A 132 51.25 7.43 17.55
CA LEU A 132 50.25 6.66 18.30
C LEU A 132 48.84 7.24 18.17
N ILE A 133 48.72 8.58 18.20
CA ILE A 133 47.45 9.29 18.01
C ILE A 133 46.92 9.06 16.58
N GLY A 134 47.79 9.12 15.57
CA GLY A 134 47.44 8.84 14.18
C GLY A 134 46.96 7.41 13.97
N VAL A 135 47.62 6.42 14.57
CA VAL A 135 47.21 5.00 14.53
C VAL A 135 45.85 4.81 15.22
N ALA A 136 45.63 5.42 16.38
CA ALA A 136 44.36 5.34 17.09
C ALA A 136 43.21 5.97 16.27
N ALA A 137 43.43 7.17 15.72
CA ALA A 137 42.45 7.86 14.88
C ALA A 137 42.13 7.08 13.59
N SER A 138 43.17 6.53 12.93
CA SER A 138 42.99 5.76 11.70
C SER A 138 42.26 4.44 11.96
N THR A 139 42.55 3.77 13.08
CA THR A 139 41.84 2.55 13.48
C THR A 139 40.37 2.82 13.74
N LEU A 140 40.05 3.86 14.53
CA LEU A 140 38.65 4.22 14.83
C LEU A 140 37.89 4.65 13.57
N GLY A 141 38.51 5.46 12.71
CA GLY A 141 37.91 5.85 11.44
C GLY A 141 37.74 4.67 10.48
N GLY A 142 38.68 3.72 10.46
CA GLY A 142 38.59 2.47 9.69
C GLY A 142 37.43 1.61 10.14
N ILE A 143 37.22 1.44 11.45
CA ILE A 143 36.07 0.74 12.02
C ILE A 143 34.76 1.41 11.62
N PHE A 144 34.70 2.75 11.70
CA PHE A 144 33.51 3.50 11.28
C PHE A 144 33.22 3.32 9.77
N GLY A 145 34.26 3.39 8.94
CA GLY A 145 34.18 3.12 7.50
C GLY A 145 33.64 1.72 7.21
N ALA A 146 34.18 0.70 7.90
CA ALA A 146 33.79 -0.70 7.74
C ALA A 146 32.32 -0.91 8.14
N TYR A 147 31.90 -0.32 9.27
CA TYR A 147 30.50 -0.35 9.71
C TYR A 147 29.56 0.29 8.67
N ARG A 148 29.92 1.46 8.14
CA ARG A 148 29.14 2.15 7.10
C ARG A 148 29.07 1.35 5.81
N PHE A 149 30.17 0.74 5.38
CA PHE A 149 30.23 -0.16 4.23
C PHE A 149 29.27 -1.35 4.41
N ALA A 150 29.41 -2.09 5.52
CA ALA A 150 28.57 -3.25 5.81
C ALA A 150 27.07 -2.88 5.87
N ARG A 151 26.76 -1.72 6.47
CA ARG A 151 25.40 -1.19 6.54
C ARG A 151 24.81 -0.88 5.16
N GLU A 152 25.58 -0.26 4.25
CA GLU A 152 25.11 0.04 2.90
C GLU A 152 24.98 -1.23 2.04
N CYS A 153 25.93 -2.17 2.11
CA CYS A 153 25.80 -3.48 1.45
C CYS A 153 24.55 -4.24 1.94
N GLY A 154 24.28 -4.22 3.25
CA GLY A 154 23.07 -4.80 3.83
C GLY A 154 21.78 -4.09 3.43
N ARG A 155 21.81 -2.78 3.16
CA ARG A 155 20.67 -2.04 2.59
C ARG A 155 20.43 -2.42 1.13
N ARG A 156 21.50 -2.51 0.33
CA ARG A 156 21.46 -2.96 -1.07
C ARG A 156 20.86 -4.35 -1.19
N SER A 157 21.39 -5.31 -0.41
CA SER A 157 20.94 -6.70 -0.41
C SER A 157 19.45 -6.83 -0.12
N ARG A 158 18.94 -6.11 0.89
CA ARG A 158 17.50 -6.10 1.22
C ARG A 158 16.64 -5.53 0.10
N LYS A 159 17.02 -4.39 -0.48
CA LYS A 159 16.26 -3.78 -1.58
C LYS A 159 16.26 -4.67 -2.83
N LEU A 160 17.39 -5.29 -3.16
CA LEU A 160 17.48 -6.22 -4.29
C LEU A 160 16.66 -7.49 -4.06
N SER A 161 16.69 -8.06 -2.85
CA SER A 161 15.87 -9.23 -2.49
C SER A 161 14.38 -8.91 -2.65
N ARG A 162 13.96 -7.74 -2.18
CA ARG A 162 12.59 -7.26 -2.40
C ARG A 162 12.23 -7.17 -3.89
N MET A 163 13.08 -6.55 -4.72
CA MET A 163 12.81 -6.44 -6.16
C MET A 163 12.74 -7.80 -6.85
N GLU A 164 13.58 -8.74 -6.45
CA GLU A 164 13.56 -10.12 -6.95
C GLU A 164 12.27 -10.85 -6.55
N LYS A 165 11.83 -10.72 -5.29
CA LYS A 165 10.53 -11.23 -4.83
C LYS A 165 9.37 -10.63 -5.63
N GLU A 166 9.36 -9.32 -5.85
CA GLU A 166 8.35 -8.63 -6.69
C GLU A 166 8.34 -9.19 -8.13
N LEU A 167 9.51 -9.43 -8.74
CA LEU A 167 9.63 -9.99 -10.09
C LEU A 167 9.30 -11.48 -10.17
N ASN A 168 9.48 -12.22 -9.09
CA ASN A 168 9.10 -13.64 -9.02
C ASN A 168 7.58 -13.80 -8.89
N ALA A 169 6.88 -12.89 -8.21
CA ALA A 169 5.42 -12.85 -8.25
C ALA A 169 4.88 -12.68 -9.68
N GLU A 170 5.63 -12.03 -10.57
CA GLU A 170 5.20 -11.84 -11.97
C GLU A 170 5.06 -13.16 -12.75
N LEU A 171 5.74 -14.22 -12.30
CA LEU A 171 5.71 -15.54 -12.93
C LEU A 171 4.47 -16.35 -12.55
N LEU A 172 3.83 -16.01 -11.42
CA LEU A 172 2.67 -16.73 -10.91
C LEU A 172 1.51 -16.65 -11.88
N SER A 173 0.82 -17.79 -12.04
CA SER A 173 -0.29 -17.94 -12.98
C SER A 173 -1.64 -18.03 -12.27
N MET A 174 -2.65 -17.38 -12.85
CA MET A 174 -4.02 -17.36 -12.36
C MET A 174 -5.02 -17.41 -13.51
N ARG A 175 -6.27 -17.79 -13.22
CA ARG A 175 -7.39 -17.66 -14.12
C ARG A 175 -8.26 -16.49 -13.70
N LEU A 176 -8.58 -15.66 -14.68
CA LEU A 176 -9.51 -14.56 -14.49
C LEU A 176 -10.95 -15.07 -14.62
N PRO A 177 -11.89 -14.46 -13.88
CA PRO A 177 -13.30 -14.79 -14.03
C PRO A 177 -13.73 -14.48 -15.46
N ASN A 178 -14.40 -15.45 -16.09
CA ASN A 178 -14.95 -15.32 -17.43
C ASN A 178 -16.27 -14.53 -17.40
N ASN A 179 -16.98 -14.53 -18.52
CA ASN A 179 -18.31 -13.95 -18.63
C ASN A 179 -19.29 -14.49 -17.57
N ARG A 180 -20.14 -13.61 -17.03
CA ARG A 180 -21.21 -13.90 -16.04
C ARG A 180 -22.14 -15.04 -16.47
N PHE A 181 -22.25 -15.27 -17.78
CA PHE A 181 -23.11 -16.30 -18.38
C PHE A 181 -22.40 -17.65 -18.61
N ALA A 182 -21.13 -17.81 -18.23
CA ALA A 182 -20.42 -19.08 -18.42
C ALA A 182 -20.82 -20.13 -17.36
N ASP A 183 -21.02 -21.38 -17.79
CA ASP A 183 -21.39 -22.50 -16.90
C ASP A 183 -20.35 -22.71 -15.79
N ARG A 184 -19.07 -22.56 -16.15
CA ARG A 184 -17.92 -22.59 -15.23
C ARG A 184 -17.25 -21.21 -15.24
N PRO A 185 -17.24 -20.47 -14.11
CA PRO A 185 -16.66 -19.11 -14.06
C PRO A 185 -15.21 -19.02 -14.52
N TYR A 186 -14.43 -20.10 -14.37
CA TYR A 186 -13.03 -20.17 -14.81
C TYR A 186 -12.76 -21.24 -15.88
N GLY A 187 -13.76 -22.03 -16.27
CA GLY A 187 -13.55 -23.31 -16.96
C GLY A 187 -12.94 -23.24 -18.35
N ASN A 188 -12.97 -22.06 -18.99
CA ASN A 188 -12.43 -21.80 -20.33
C ASN A 188 -11.49 -20.58 -20.36
N SER A 189 -11.15 -20.00 -19.21
CA SER A 189 -10.25 -18.85 -19.16
C SER A 189 -8.81 -19.34 -19.33
N PRO A 190 -8.05 -18.87 -20.34
CA PRO A 190 -6.64 -19.23 -20.46
C PRO A 190 -5.89 -18.75 -19.21
N PRO A 191 -4.87 -19.50 -18.75
CA PRO A 191 -4.03 -19.05 -17.64
C PRO A 191 -3.32 -17.75 -18.03
N VAL A 192 -3.40 -16.76 -17.15
CA VAL A 192 -2.77 -15.44 -17.29
C VAL A 192 -1.71 -15.31 -16.21
N SER A 193 -0.52 -14.89 -16.60
CA SER A 193 0.54 -14.59 -15.62
C SER A 193 0.34 -13.20 -15.02
N VAL A 194 0.76 -13.01 -13.77
CA VAL A 194 0.78 -11.70 -13.12
C VAL A 194 1.52 -10.65 -13.97
N ARG A 195 2.57 -11.07 -14.68
CA ARG A 195 3.32 -10.22 -15.62
C ARG A 195 2.43 -9.58 -16.70
N GLN A 196 1.49 -10.34 -17.25
CA GLN A 196 0.58 -9.87 -18.31
C GLN A 196 -0.45 -8.86 -17.80
N LEU A 197 -0.72 -8.85 -16.49
CA LEU A 197 -1.65 -7.93 -15.84
C LEU A 197 -1.03 -6.57 -15.49
N ARG A 198 0.29 -6.41 -15.68
CA ARG A 198 0.97 -5.14 -15.45
C ARG A 198 0.46 -4.07 -16.40
N GLY A 199 0.16 -2.90 -15.85
CA GLY A 199 -0.41 -1.79 -16.60
C GLY A 199 -1.94 -1.83 -16.70
N SER A 200 -2.60 -2.92 -16.29
CA SER A 200 -4.06 -3.03 -16.35
C SER A 200 -4.71 -3.32 -14.99
N ARG A 201 -4.15 -4.22 -14.18
CA ARG A 201 -4.75 -4.65 -12.90
C ARG A 201 -3.77 -4.59 -11.74
N ARG A 202 -4.30 -4.37 -10.54
CA ARG A 202 -3.63 -4.51 -9.25
C ARG A 202 -3.98 -5.88 -8.67
N ILE A 203 -3.15 -6.40 -7.77
CA ILE A 203 -3.33 -7.76 -7.21
C ILE A 203 -3.30 -7.69 -5.69
N LEU A 204 -4.22 -8.39 -5.05
CA LEU A 204 -4.22 -8.67 -3.63
C LEU A 204 -4.31 -10.19 -3.45
N ALA A 205 -3.22 -10.81 -3.04
CA ALA A 205 -3.17 -12.26 -2.82
C ALA A 205 -3.26 -12.56 -1.32
N ILE A 206 -4.08 -13.56 -0.97
CA ILE A 206 -4.32 -14.00 0.40
C ILE A 206 -4.12 -15.50 0.47
N CYS A 207 -3.34 -15.96 1.43
CA CYS A 207 -2.98 -17.34 1.65
C CYS A 207 -3.36 -17.79 3.06
N GLY A 208 -3.98 -18.96 3.19
CA GLY A 208 -4.37 -19.52 4.49
C GLY A 208 -5.20 -20.81 4.37
N THR A 209 -5.73 -21.27 5.49
CA THR A 209 -6.71 -22.37 5.54
C THR A 209 -8.10 -21.90 5.11
N ALA A 210 -9.04 -22.83 4.90
CA ALA A 210 -10.42 -22.52 4.52
C ALA A 210 -11.07 -21.48 5.43
N ASP A 211 -10.97 -21.65 6.75
CA ASP A 211 -11.58 -20.75 7.74
C ASP A 211 -10.91 -19.37 7.72
N GLN A 212 -9.58 -19.32 7.65
CA GLN A 212 -8.82 -18.07 7.60
C GLN A 212 -9.14 -17.26 6.34
N ILE A 213 -9.22 -17.94 5.19
CA ILE A 213 -9.59 -17.32 3.92
C ILE A 213 -11.04 -16.85 3.97
N LYS A 214 -11.95 -17.65 4.51
CA LYS A 214 -13.36 -17.28 4.70
C LYS A 214 -13.49 -15.99 5.50
N ASP A 215 -12.85 -15.92 6.65
CA ASP A 215 -12.90 -14.74 7.53
C ASP A 215 -12.29 -13.51 6.85
N ALA A 216 -11.18 -13.67 6.12
CA ALA A 216 -10.55 -12.58 5.38
C ALA A 216 -11.38 -12.12 4.16
N LEU A 217 -12.15 -13.03 3.54
CA LEU A 217 -12.97 -12.73 2.36
C LEU A 217 -14.27 -12.01 2.70
N VAL A 218 -14.83 -12.15 3.91
CA VAL A 218 -16.06 -11.43 4.33
C VAL A 218 -15.95 -9.91 4.07
N PRO A 219 -14.97 -9.18 4.64
CA PRO A 219 -14.83 -7.75 4.39
C PRO A 219 -14.47 -7.42 2.93
N LEU A 220 -13.80 -8.33 2.22
CA LEU A 220 -13.48 -8.15 0.80
C LEU A 220 -14.73 -8.22 -0.09
N ARG A 221 -15.64 -9.15 0.20
CA ARG A 221 -16.90 -9.33 -0.53
C ARG A 221 -17.79 -8.10 -0.42
N THR A 222 -17.79 -7.45 0.75
CA THR A 222 -18.48 -6.17 0.97
C THR A 222 -18.02 -5.09 -0.01
N LEU A 223 -16.75 -5.11 -0.40
CA LEU A 223 -16.12 -4.08 -1.23
C LEU A 223 -15.95 -4.50 -2.70
N ARG A 224 -16.70 -5.52 -3.14
CA ARG A 224 -16.62 -6.10 -4.49
C ARG A 224 -16.68 -5.07 -5.61
N ARG A 225 -17.66 -4.16 -5.59
CA ARG A 225 -17.80 -3.10 -6.62
C ARG A 225 -16.62 -2.13 -6.58
N ARG A 226 -16.09 -1.83 -5.38
CA ARG A 226 -14.96 -0.93 -5.18
C ARG A 226 -13.66 -1.53 -5.69
N PHE A 227 -13.48 -2.85 -5.58
CA PHE A 227 -12.35 -3.52 -6.22
C PHE A 227 -12.40 -3.45 -7.74
N VAL A 228 -13.58 -3.54 -8.34
CA VAL A 228 -13.74 -3.33 -9.79
C VAL A 228 -13.32 -1.92 -10.18
N GLN A 229 -13.83 -0.90 -9.48
CA GLN A 229 -13.48 0.51 -9.69
C GLN A 229 -11.98 0.78 -9.52
N ALA A 230 -11.35 0.15 -8.53
CA ALA A 230 -9.92 0.22 -8.28
C ALA A 230 -9.07 -0.70 -9.19
N SER A 231 -9.70 -1.45 -10.10
CA SER A 231 -9.05 -2.44 -10.97
C SER A 231 -8.18 -3.46 -10.21
N VAL A 232 -8.68 -3.95 -9.08
CA VAL A 232 -8.00 -4.91 -8.20
C VAL A 232 -8.55 -6.31 -8.44
N LEU A 233 -7.64 -7.28 -8.50
CA LEU A 233 -7.95 -8.70 -8.47
C LEU A 233 -7.52 -9.28 -7.13
N VAL A 234 -8.44 -9.97 -6.48
CA VAL A 234 -8.21 -10.76 -5.27
C VAL A 234 -7.89 -12.19 -5.68
N VAL A 235 -6.79 -12.73 -5.17
CA VAL A 235 -6.38 -14.11 -5.42
C VAL A 235 -6.39 -14.85 -4.09
N ALA A 236 -7.31 -15.80 -3.94
CA ALA A 236 -7.36 -16.67 -2.76
C ALA A 236 -6.50 -17.92 -3.01
N VAL A 237 -5.54 -18.15 -2.12
CA VAL A 237 -4.55 -19.23 -2.20
C VAL A 237 -4.76 -20.15 -1.00
N SER A 238 -5.38 -21.30 -1.22
CA SER A 238 -5.60 -22.26 -0.14
C SER A 238 -4.34 -23.10 0.14
N THR A 239 -4.01 -23.25 1.43
CA THR A 239 -2.98 -24.19 1.89
C THR A 239 -3.51 -25.62 2.06
N ASP A 240 -4.82 -25.79 2.22
CA ASP A 240 -5.53 -27.03 2.50
C ASP A 240 -6.31 -27.60 1.29
N ARG A 241 -6.13 -27.01 0.11
CA ARG A 241 -6.86 -27.32 -1.14
C ARG A 241 -8.37 -27.08 -1.06
N SER A 242 -8.82 -26.23 -0.15
CA SER A 242 -10.17 -25.69 -0.13
C SER A 242 -10.46 -24.83 -1.36
N SER A 243 -11.75 -24.70 -1.65
CA SER A 243 -12.30 -24.04 -2.83
C SER A 243 -13.22 -22.88 -2.44
N ALA A 244 -13.67 -22.11 -3.44
CA ALA A 244 -14.60 -20.98 -3.22
C ALA A 244 -15.86 -21.37 -2.42
N LYS A 245 -16.35 -22.60 -2.57
CA LYS A 245 -17.53 -23.08 -1.83
C LYS A 245 -17.26 -23.18 -0.33
N ASP A 246 -16.07 -23.64 0.05
CA ASP A 246 -15.67 -23.84 1.45
C ASP A 246 -15.50 -22.48 2.15
N TRP A 247 -15.17 -21.43 1.39
CA TRP A 247 -15.06 -20.05 1.87
C TRP A 247 -16.40 -19.31 1.94
N GLY A 248 -17.52 -20.01 1.71
CA GLY A 248 -18.87 -19.42 1.76
C GLY A 248 -19.23 -18.56 0.55
N ILE A 249 -18.53 -18.73 -0.59
CA ILE A 249 -18.87 -18.07 -1.86
C ILE A 249 -19.76 -18.99 -2.68
N THR A 250 -20.96 -18.50 -2.99
CA THR A 250 -21.91 -19.24 -3.83
C THR A 250 -21.50 -19.21 -5.30
N SER A 251 -21.93 -20.18 -6.09
CA SER A 251 -21.65 -20.20 -7.54
C SER A 251 -22.20 -18.96 -8.27
N ASP A 252 -23.34 -18.43 -7.82
CA ASP A 252 -23.96 -17.24 -8.40
C ASP A 252 -23.18 -15.97 -8.05
N GLU A 253 -22.64 -15.91 -6.83
CA GLU A 253 -21.70 -14.87 -6.44
C GLU A 253 -20.42 -14.94 -7.27
N LEU A 254 -19.83 -16.13 -7.42
CA LEU A 254 -18.63 -16.34 -8.22
C LEU A 254 -18.80 -15.86 -9.69
N ARG A 255 -20.02 -16.03 -10.25
CA ARG A 255 -20.37 -15.54 -11.60
C ARG A 255 -20.56 -14.02 -11.68
N SER A 256 -21.01 -13.39 -10.59
CA SER A 256 -21.27 -11.95 -10.54
C SER A 256 -20.06 -11.13 -10.08
N VAL A 257 -18.96 -11.80 -9.73
CA VAL A 257 -17.77 -11.21 -9.11
C VAL A 257 -16.59 -11.15 -10.12
N PRO A 258 -16.34 -10.00 -10.78
CA PRO A 258 -15.22 -9.85 -11.69
C PRO A 258 -13.89 -9.49 -10.99
N TYR A 259 -13.87 -9.46 -9.64
CA TYR A 259 -12.68 -9.13 -8.86
C TYR A 259 -11.94 -10.35 -8.29
N LEU A 260 -12.55 -11.55 -8.25
CA LEU A 260 -11.92 -12.75 -7.68
C LEU A 260 -11.28 -13.60 -8.79
N ALA A 261 -10.02 -13.99 -8.61
CA ALA A 261 -9.27 -14.84 -9.52
C ALA A 261 -8.95 -16.20 -8.86
N GLU A 262 -8.84 -17.24 -9.69
CA GLU A 262 -8.51 -18.60 -9.27
C GLU A 262 -7.03 -18.89 -9.54
N THR A 263 -6.34 -19.54 -8.61
CA THR A 263 -4.95 -20.00 -8.83
C THR A 263 -4.92 -21.15 -9.84
N VAL A 264 -3.98 -21.13 -10.80
CA VAL A 264 -3.80 -22.27 -11.72
C VAL A 264 -3.08 -23.42 -11.02
N ASP A 265 -1.97 -23.12 -10.36
CA ASP A 265 -1.22 -24.05 -9.53
C ASP A 265 -1.12 -23.51 -8.11
N SER A 266 -2.00 -23.99 -7.22
CA SER A 266 -2.00 -23.55 -5.82
C SER A 266 -0.67 -23.87 -5.12
N LYS A 267 0.07 -24.91 -5.55
CA LYS A 267 1.35 -25.25 -4.95
C LYS A 267 2.41 -24.20 -5.26
N GLU A 268 2.48 -23.73 -6.51
CA GLU A 268 3.40 -22.66 -6.91
C GLU A 268 3.16 -21.38 -6.10
N TRP A 269 1.88 -21.02 -5.90
CA TRP A 269 1.51 -19.89 -5.05
C TRP A 269 1.92 -20.10 -3.59
N VAL A 270 1.63 -21.27 -3.01
CA VAL A 270 2.02 -21.59 -1.63
C VAL A 270 3.54 -21.57 -1.46
N ASP A 271 4.30 -22.15 -2.39
CA ASP A 271 5.76 -22.16 -2.37
C ASP A 271 6.32 -20.72 -2.47
N TYR A 272 5.69 -19.87 -3.28
CA TYR A 272 6.00 -18.45 -3.31
C TYR A 272 5.76 -17.78 -1.95
N PHE A 273 4.59 -17.98 -1.33
CA PHE A 273 4.31 -17.46 0.02
C PHE A 273 5.33 -17.97 1.05
N LYS A 274 5.71 -19.26 1.00
CA LYS A 274 6.77 -19.81 1.87
C LYS A 274 8.11 -19.11 1.64
N SER A 275 8.48 -18.85 0.39
CA SER A 275 9.72 -18.12 0.05
C SER A 275 9.73 -16.66 0.53
N LEU A 276 8.55 -16.05 0.69
CA LEU A 276 8.43 -14.71 1.27
C LEU A 276 8.73 -14.72 2.77
N LEU A 277 8.35 -15.80 3.46
CA LEU A 277 8.45 -15.96 4.90
C LEU A 277 9.77 -16.61 5.36
N SER A 278 10.40 -17.47 4.55
CA SER A 278 11.59 -18.24 4.92
C SER A 278 12.84 -17.42 5.30
N ASP A 279 12.87 -16.11 5.01
CA ASP A 279 13.92 -15.21 5.48
C ASP A 279 13.78 -14.86 6.98
N SER A 280 12.80 -15.40 7.70
CA SER A 280 12.51 -15.08 9.12
C SER A 280 13.43 -15.74 10.15
N GLY A 281 14.25 -16.73 9.77
CA GLY A 281 15.19 -17.44 10.67
C GLY A 281 14.87 -18.93 10.79
N ASP A 282 15.91 -19.71 11.14
CA ASP A 282 16.00 -21.19 11.14
C ASP A 282 15.01 -21.92 12.08
N SER A 283 13.71 -21.71 11.92
CA SER A 283 12.71 -22.63 12.47
C SER A 283 12.35 -23.67 11.40
N ASN A 284 12.57 -24.95 11.70
CA ASN A 284 12.15 -26.09 10.87
C ASN A 284 10.60 -26.24 10.76
N GLU A 285 9.83 -25.28 11.26
CA GLU A 285 8.37 -25.27 11.20
C GLU A 285 7.91 -24.62 9.89
N ASP A 286 6.80 -25.12 9.32
CA ASP A 286 6.21 -24.52 8.13
C ASP A 286 5.76 -23.09 8.46
N PRO A 287 6.33 -22.05 7.82
CA PRO A 287 6.09 -20.66 8.22
C PRO A 287 4.63 -20.22 8.04
N LEU A 288 3.85 -20.96 7.24
CA LEU A 288 2.42 -20.72 7.02
C LEU A 288 1.52 -21.52 7.97
N GLN A 289 2.07 -22.39 8.83
CA GLN A 289 1.25 -23.27 9.66
C GLN A 289 0.40 -22.46 10.64
N GLY A 290 -0.91 -22.53 10.42
CA GLY A 290 -1.90 -21.83 11.25
C GLY A 290 -1.90 -20.31 11.11
N LYS A 291 -1.27 -19.73 10.07
CA LYS A 291 -1.20 -18.28 9.87
C LYS A 291 -1.74 -17.85 8.51
N LEU A 292 -2.63 -16.86 8.52
CA LEU A 292 -3.02 -16.12 7.32
C LEU A 292 -1.83 -15.26 6.86
N ALA A 293 -1.59 -15.20 5.55
CA ALA A 293 -0.58 -14.32 4.97
C ALA A 293 -1.16 -13.61 3.75
N TRP A 294 -0.80 -12.35 3.51
CA TRP A 294 -1.26 -11.62 2.34
C TRP A 294 -0.20 -10.66 1.80
N PHE A 295 -0.27 -10.39 0.51
CA PHE A 295 0.53 -9.33 -0.12
C PHE A 295 -0.25 -8.64 -1.23
N GLY A 296 0.13 -7.40 -1.50
CA GLY A 296 -0.50 -6.55 -2.50
C GLY A 296 0.49 -6.01 -3.52
N LEU A 297 0.14 -6.06 -4.81
CA LEU A 297 0.88 -5.47 -5.92
C LEU A 297 0.09 -4.37 -6.62
N THR A 298 0.77 -3.26 -6.89
CA THR A 298 0.24 -2.15 -7.70
C THR A 298 0.17 -2.53 -9.18
N ILE A 299 -0.46 -1.67 -9.99
CA ILE A 299 -0.55 -1.82 -11.44
C ILE A 299 0.83 -1.86 -12.12
N THR A 300 1.86 -1.34 -11.45
CA THR A 300 3.24 -1.37 -11.93
C THR A 300 4.00 -2.62 -11.51
N GLY A 301 3.39 -3.54 -10.77
CA GLY A 301 4.03 -4.73 -10.20
C GLY A 301 4.86 -4.47 -8.93
N LYS A 302 4.85 -3.23 -8.40
CA LYS A 302 5.50 -2.94 -7.11
C LYS A 302 4.61 -3.33 -5.95
N SER A 303 5.18 -3.84 -4.86
CA SER A 303 4.40 -4.13 -3.66
C SER A 303 3.92 -2.85 -2.95
N PHE A 304 2.66 -2.82 -2.53
CA PHE A 304 2.06 -1.72 -1.75
C PHE A 304 1.86 -2.04 -0.27
N GLY A 305 1.91 -3.31 0.11
CA GLY A 305 1.62 -3.73 1.47
C GLY A 305 1.48 -5.24 1.56
N SER A 306 1.50 -5.72 2.81
CA SER A 306 1.49 -7.13 3.12
C SER A 306 1.37 -7.38 4.62
N GLY A 307 0.98 -8.58 5.03
CA GLY A 307 0.91 -8.93 6.45
C GLY A 307 0.76 -10.42 6.74
N ILE A 308 1.17 -10.84 7.94
CA ILE A 308 0.97 -12.18 8.50
C ILE A 308 0.07 -12.15 9.74
N GLY A 309 -0.66 -13.23 9.98
CA GLY A 309 -1.50 -13.45 11.16
C GLY A 309 -2.82 -12.68 11.14
N ASN A 310 -2.86 -11.48 10.57
CA ASN A 310 -4.05 -10.64 10.49
C ASN A 310 -4.49 -10.42 9.04
N PRO A 311 -5.81 -10.37 8.77
CA PRO A 311 -6.32 -10.01 7.47
C PRO A 311 -5.94 -8.56 7.11
N PRO A 312 -5.85 -8.25 5.81
CA PRO A 312 -5.60 -6.88 5.38
C PRO A 312 -6.70 -5.94 5.88
N ARG A 313 -6.32 -4.76 6.37
CA ARG A 313 -7.25 -3.65 6.67
C ARG A 313 -7.71 -3.02 5.35
N ILE A 314 -8.75 -3.61 4.76
CA ILE A 314 -9.10 -3.36 3.35
C ILE A 314 -9.57 -1.95 3.09
N LEU A 315 -10.39 -1.38 3.97
CA LEU A 315 -10.89 -0.03 3.78
C LEU A 315 -9.72 0.97 3.74
N GLU A 316 -8.82 0.88 4.71
CA GLU A 316 -7.60 1.69 4.76
C GLU A 316 -6.70 1.46 3.54
N THR A 317 -6.60 0.21 3.07
CA THR A 317 -5.82 -0.14 1.88
C THR A 317 -6.40 0.48 0.60
N LEU A 318 -7.72 0.50 0.46
CA LEU A 318 -8.47 1.19 -0.60
C LEU A 318 -8.19 2.69 -0.61
N GLY A 319 -8.23 3.34 0.55
CA GLY A 319 -7.97 4.77 0.67
C GLY A 319 -6.51 5.17 0.42
N GLN A 320 -5.55 4.25 0.51
CA GLN A 320 -4.12 4.59 0.44
C GLN A 320 -3.45 4.14 -0.85
N SER A 321 -3.62 2.86 -1.19
CA SER A 321 -2.83 2.17 -2.21
C SER A 321 -3.67 1.66 -3.37
N LEU A 322 -4.98 1.46 -3.15
CA LEU A 322 -5.92 0.91 -4.13
C LEU A 322 -6.99 1.95 -4.52
N LEU A 323 -6.54 3.16 -4.88
CA LEU A 323 -7.41 4.28 -5.29
C LEU A 323 -8.28 3.96 -6.52
N PRO A 324 -9.49 4.51 -6.64
CA PRO A 324 -10.35 4.26 -7.80
C PRO A 324 -9.67 4.69 -9.10
N VAL A 325 -9.84 3.87 -10.13
CA VAL A 325 -9.49 4.20 -11.52
C VAL A 325 -10.73 4.70 -12.25
N ASP A 326 -11.88 4.09 -11.96
CA ASP A 326 -13.20 4.50 -12.41
C ASP A 326 -13.91 5.25 -11.28
N VAL A 327 -14.38 6.47 -11.57
CA VAL A 327 -14.97 7.38 -10.57
C VAL A 327 -16.45 7.51 -10.88
N LEU A 328 -17.29 7.27 -9.88
CA LEU A 328 -18.73 7.46 -10.00
C LEU A 328 -19.09 8.94 -9.90
N ASP A 329 -20.21 9.28 -10.54
CA ASP A 329 -20.89 10.56 -10.40
C ASP A 329 -22.00 10.49 -9.34
N GLU A 330 -22.52 11.65 -8.95
CA GLU A 330 -23.62 11.78 -7.98
C GLU A 330 -24.92 11.14 -8.47
N ASP A 331 -25.10 11.03 -9.79
CA ASP A 331 -26.30 10.49 -10.44
C ASP A 331 -26.20 8.98 -10.73
N ASP A 332 -25.11 8.31 -10.33
CA ASP A 332 -24.95 6.87 -10.57
C ASP A 332 -25.90 6.03 -9.72
N GLU A 333 -26.71 5.22 -10.41
CA GLU A 333 -27.74 4.38 -9.83
C GLU A 333 -27.21 3.34 -8.83
N ALA A 334 -28.05 3.04 -7.83
CA ALA A 334 -27.81 1.97 -6.88
C ALA A 334 -27.79 0.59 -7.58
N GLU A 335 -27.17 -0.42 -6.93
CA GLU A 335 -27.27 -1.79 -7.45
C GLU A 335 -28.74 -2.23 -7.50
N ASN A 336 -29.18 -2.73 -8.65
CA ASN A 336 -30.50 -3.34 -8.76
C ASN A 336 -30.50 -4.69 -8.02
N VAL A 337 -31.05 -4.68 -6.80
CA VAL A 337 -31.16 -5.86 -5.94
C VAL A 337 -32.39 -6.72 -6.23
N ALA A 338 -33.31 -6.27 -7.10
CA ALA A 338 -34.60 -6.94 -7.32
C ALA A 338 -34.45 -8.37 -7.88
N SER A 339 -33.38 -8.64 -8.64
CA SER A 339 -33.10 -9.97 -9.19
C SER A 339 -32.33 -10.89 -8.24
N ARG A 340 -31.96 -10.43 -7.04
CA ARG A 340 -31.12 -11.20 -6.11
C ARG A 340 -31.97 -12.02 -5.13
N PRO A 341 -31.46 -13.16 -4.64
CA PRO A 341 -32.08 -13.86 -3.52
C PRO A 341 -32.23 -12.91 -2.32
N LYS A 342 -33.35 -13.02 -1.60
CA LYS A 342 -33.69 -12.14 -0.45
C LYS A 342 -33.79 -10.65 -0.82
N ALA A 343 -34.18 -10.31 -2.05
CA ALA A 343 -34.35 -8.94 -2.54
C ALA A 343 -35.09 -8.00 -1.57
N LYS A 344 -36.16 -8.48 -0.90
CA LYS A 344 -36.91 -7.68 0.08
C LYS A 344 -36.04 -7.20 1.25
N THR A 345 -35.25 -8.10 1.85
CA THR A 345 -34.33 -7.77 2.94
C THR A 345 -33.21 -6.85 2.47
N LEU A 346 -32.74 -7.03 1.24
CA LEU A 346 -31.72 -6.15 0.66
C LEU A 346 -32.27 -4.71 0.45
N GLU A 347 -33.49 -4.57 -0.07
CA GLU A 347 -34.14 -3.27 -0.25
C GLU A 347 -34.46 -2.59 1.08
N GLU A 348 -34.84 -3.37 2.10
CA GLU A 348 -35.03 -2.87 3.46
C GLU A 348 -33.76 -2.21 4.00
N ILE A 349 -32.61 -2.88 3.92
CA ILE A 349 -31.31 -2.32 4.36
C ILE A 349 -30.94 -1.07 3.56
N LEU A 350 -31.15 -1.07 2.24
CA LEU A 350 -30.88 0.11 1.40
C LEU A 350 -31.82 1.28 1.75
N THR A 351 -33.07 0.99 2.14
CA THR A 351 -34.02 2.00 2.60
C THR A 351 -33.57 2.58 3.94
N THR A 352 -33.19 1.74 4.91
CA THR A 352 -32.65 2.19 6.20
C THR A 352 -31.34 2.99 6.02
N GLN A 353 -30.50 2.60 5.06
CA GLN A 353 -29.32 3.37 4.67
C GLN A 353 -29.71 4.78 4.20
N ARG A 354 -30.71 4.92 3.33
CA ARG A 354 -31.20 6.24 2.89
C ARG A 354 -31.72 7.07 4.07
N SER A 355 -32.54 6.47 4.94
CA SER A 355 -33.02 7.13 6.17
C SER A 355 -31.88 7.63 7.06
N PHE A 356 -30.76 6.88 7.15
CA PHE A 356 -29.58 7.33 7.90
C PHE A 356 -29.01 8.62 7.31
N TYR A 357 -28.83 8.68 6.00
CA TYR A 357 -28.30 9.87 5.34
C TYR A 357 -29.30 11.03 5.37
N ASP A 358 -30.60 10.78 5.28
CA ASP A 358 -31.63 11.81 5.44
C ASP A 358 -31.57 12.43 6.84
N SER A 359 -31.47 11.60 7.90
CA SER A 359 -31.31 12.08 9.28
C SER A 359 -29.97 12.81 9.48
N LEU A 360 -28.88 12.29 8.93
CA LEU A 360 -27.54 12.89 9.02
C LEU A 360 -27.49 14.29 8.35
N THR A 361 -28.08 14.42 7.17
CA THR A 361 -28.04 15.66 6.38
C THR A 361 -29.03 16.71 6.86
N SER A 362 -30.15 16.28 7.45
CA SER A 362 -31.16 17.17 8.07
C SER A 362 -30.82 17.58 9.51
N GLY A 363 -29.87 16.90 10.16
CA GLY A 363 -29.51 17.15 11.56
C GLY A 363 -30.47 16.52 12.57
N ASP A 364 -31.22 15.48 12.17
CA ASP A 364 -32.16 14.78 13.05
C ASP A 364 -31.43 13.81 13.99
N LEU A 365 -31.17 14.28 15.21
CA LEU A 365 -30.52 13.48 16.25
C LEU A 365 -31.33 12.25 16.63
N SER A 366 -32.64 12.36 16.75
CA SER A 366 -33.51 11.25 17.14
C SER A 366 -33.54 10.19 16.06
N GLY A 367 -33.65 10.59 14.79
CA GLY A 367 -33.57 9.68 13.64
C GLY A 367 -32.23 8.95 13.55
N VAL A 368 -31.10 9.64 13.78
CA VAL A 368 -29.78 8.96 13.81
C VAL A 368 -29.71 7.96 14.97
N GLN A 369 -30.13 8.34 16.17
CA GLN A 369 -30.10 7.47 17.35
C GLN A 369 -31.02 6.25 17.22
N GLU A 370 -32.17 6.39 16.55
CA GLU A 370 -33.09 5.27 16.30
C GLU A 370 -32.53 4.24 15.32
N ILE A 371 -31.71 4.68 14.36
CA ILE A 371 -31.09 3.81 13.35
C ILE A 371 -29.90 3.06 13.91
N PHE A 372 -29.10 3.68 14.79
CA PHE A 372 -27.97 3.00 15.40
C PHE A 372 -28.40 1.91 16.38
N ASP A 373 -27.62 0.83 16.40
CA ASP A 373 -27.69 -0.16 17.46
C ASP A 373 -27.23 0.48 18.77
N SER A 374 -27.88 0.15 19.88
CA SER A 374 -27.47 0.63 21.20
C SER A 374 -26.11 0.10 21.64
N GLU A 375 -25.65 -1.01 21.05
CA GLU A 375 -24.34 -1.61 21.34
C GLU A 375 -23.19 -0.77 20.76
N LYS A 376 -22.09 -0.66 21.54
CA LYS A 376 -20.90 0.09 21.14
C LYS A 376 -20.02 -0.75 20.21
N SER A 377 -19.45 -0.10 19.19
CA SER A 377 -18.57 -0.79 18.25
C SER A 377 -17.16 -0.93 18.80
N GLY A 378 -16.61 -2.15 18.72
CA GLY A 378 -15.21 -2.43 19.05
C GLY A 378 -14.21 -1.65 18.19
N ASP A 379 -14.58 -1.31 16.94
CA ASP A 379 -13.75 -0.50 16.03
C ASP A 379 -13.61 0.95 16.51
N VAL A 380 -14.63 1.50 17.19
CA VAL A 380 -14.57 2.83 17.80
C VAL A 380 -13.81 2.75 19.12
N ASP A 381 -14.03 1.70 19.91
CA ASP A 381 -13.27 1.47 21.15
C ASP A 381 -11.76 1.32 20.91
N GLU A 382 -11.35 0.69 19.81
CA GLU A 382 -9.93 0.62 19.39
C GLU A 382 -9.29 2.03 19.32
N VAL A 383 -10.01 2.99 18.72
CA VAL A 383 -9.52 4.37 18.54
C VAL A 383 -9.47 5.10 19.89
N LEU A 384 -10.50 4.96 20.71
CA LEU A 384 -10.59 5.60 22.02
C LEU A 384 -9.53 5.06 22.99
N ASN A 385 -9.34 3.74 23.02
CA ASN A 385 -8.29 3.09 23.81
C ASN A 385 -6.89 3.48 23.32
N GLY A 386 -6.76 3.84 22.03
CA GLY A 386 -5.55 4.42 21.44
C GLY A 386 -5.32 5.90 21.77
N GLY A 387 -6.18 6.54 22.57
CA GLY A 387 -6.09 7.96 22.95
C GLY A 387 -6.80 8.91 21.99
N GLY A 388 -7.61 8.41 21.07
CA GLY A 388 -8.48 9.22 20.21
C GLY A 388 -9.65 9.85 20.98
N SER A 389 -10.24 10.89 20.39
CA SER A 389 -11.45 11.54 20.91
C SER A 389 -12.67 11.16 20.08
N ILE A 390 -13.85 11.18 20.71
CA ILE A 390 -15.14 11.06 20.02
C ILE A 390 -15.84 12.41 20.01
N ASP A 391 -16.35 12.79 18.84
CA ASP A 391 -17.31 13.85 18.68
C ASP A 391 -18.71 13.22 18.76
N VAL A 392 -19.48 13.60 19.78
CA VAL A 392 -20.84 13.08 19.98
C VAL A 392 -21.79 13.56 18.89
N TRP A 393 -22.87 12.82 18.65
CA TRP A 393 -23.82 13.13 17.56
C TRP A 393 -24.38 14.55 17.61
N GLU A 394 -24.64 15.09 18.81
CA GLU A 394 -25.08 16.48 18.99
C GLU A 394 -24.09 17.49 18.41
N LYS A 395 -22.79 17.17 18.44
CA LYS A 395 -21.73 18.00 17.86
C LYS A 395 -21.58 17.74 16.36
N CYS A 396 -21.65 16.47 15.94
CA CYS A 396 -21.57 16.09 14.53
C CYS A 396 -22.72 16.67 13.68
N LEU A 397 -23.90 16.84 14.28
CA LEU A 397 -25.12 17.30 13.60
C LEU A 397 -25.33 18.82 13.65
N GLN A 398 -24.40 19.59 14.22
CA GLN A 398 -24.49 21.06 14.22
C GLN A 398 -24.33 21.62 12.82
N ASP A 399 -24.96 22.77 12.53
CA ASP A 399 -24.99 23.38 11.18
C ASP A 399 -23.62 23.54 10.50
N VAL A 400 -22.56 23.78 11.28
CA VAL A 400 -21.19 23.99 10.77
C VAL A 400 -20.44 22.67 10.55
N ALA A 401 -20.83 21.61 11.25
CA ALA A 401 -20.17 20.31 11.23
C ALA A 401 -20.88 19.29 10.34
N ARG A 402 -22.21 19.38 10.23
CA ARG A 402 -23.03 18.42 9.52
C ARG A 402 -22.80 18.49 8.01
N PRO A 403 -22.84 17.37 7.29
CA PRO A 403 -22.71 17.35 5.84
C PRO A 403 -24.03 17.72 5.16
N SER A 404 -24.58 18.91 5.43
CA SER A 404 -25.87 19.36 4.89
C SER A 404 -25.84 19.36 3.37
N GLY A 405 -26.79 18.67 2.72
CA GLY A 405 -26.88 18.57 1.26
C GLY A 405 -25.99 17.48 0.63
N MET A 406 -25.36 16.62 1.43
CA MET A 406 -24.60 15.47 0.93
C MET A 406 -25.53 14.47 0.24
N LYS A 407 -25.11 14.02 -0.95
CA LYS A 407 -25.78 12.93 -1.67
C LYS A 407 -24.98 11.65 -1.56
N ILE A 408 -25.63 10.52 -1.78
CA ILE A 408 -24.98 9.23 -1.93
C ILE A 408 -25.28 8.64 -3.30
N SER A 409 -24.32 7.94 -3.89
CA SER A 409 -24.51 7.21 -5.14
C SER A 409 -23.84 5.84 -5.12
N GLY A 410 -24.23 4.99 -6.07
CA GLY A 410 -23.65 3.67 -6.26
C GLY A 410 -23.78 2.74 -5.05
N SER A 411 -24.86 2.86 -4.27
CA SER A 411 -25.12 2.02 -3.10
C SER A 411 -25.14 0.53 -3.46
N ASP A 412 -24.64 -0.28 -2.54
CA ASP A 412 -24.57 -1.73 -2.64
C ASP A 412 -24.73 -2.37 -1.26
N VAL A 413 -25.33 -3.56 -1.20
CA VAL A 413 -25.54 -4.36 -0.01
C VAL A 413 -25.11 -5.81 -0.21
N LEU A 414 -24.49 -6.37 0.82
CA LEU A 414 -24.11 -7.77 0.95
C LEU A 414 -24.69 -8.33 2.25
N LEU A 415 -25.50 -9.38 2.13
CA LEU A 415 -25.99 -10.14 3.27
C LEU A 415 -25.00 -11.27 3.60
N ILE A 416 -24.45 -11.28 4.82
CA ILE A 416 -23.52 -12.31 5.29
C ILE A 416 -24.28 -13.46 5.95
N SER A 417 -25.26 -13.11 6.78
CA SER A 417 -26.14 -14.04 7.49
C SER A 417 -27.54 -13.44 7.61
N ASP A 418 -28.48 -14.16 8.23
CA ASP A 418 -29.79 -13.59 8.54
C ASP A 418 -29.75 -12.50 9.60
N THR A 419 -28.62 -12.24 10.26
CA THR A 419 -28.51 -11.22 11.31
C THR A 419 -27.40 -10.20 11.06
N GLU A 420 -26.58 -10.39 10.02
CA GLU A 420 -25.46 -9.51 9.67
C GLU A 420 -25.44 -9.19 8.18
N ALA A 421 -25.34 -7.89 7.88
CA ALA A 421 -25.20 -7.37 6.54
C ALA A 421 -24.21 -6.21 6.50
N TYR A 422 -23.71 -5.92 5.31
CA TYR A 422 -22.90 -4.75 5.05
C TYR A 422 -23.46 -3.98 3.87
N SER A 423 -23.38 -2.66 3.91
CA SER A 423 -23.62 -1.82 2.74
C SER A 423 -22.43 -0.91 2.47
N THR A 424 -22.31 -0.46 1.22
CA THR A 424 -21.34 0.55 0.81
C THR A 424 -22.02 1.61 -0.03
N ALA A 425 -21.52 2.83 -0.01
CA ALA A 425 -21.98 3.93 -0.86
C ALA A 425 -20.82 4.90 -1.13
N ILE A 426 -20.94 5.71 -2.19
CA ILE A 426 -20.05 6.86 -2.38
C ILE A 426 -20.79 8.11 -1.93
N GLU A 427 -20.17 8.88 -1.04
CA GLU A 427 -20.72 10.12 -0.50
C GLU A 427 -20.15 11.31 -1.26
N PHE A 428 -21.03 12.25 -1.62
CA PHE A 428 -20.72 13.48 -2.32
C PHE A 428 -21.11 14.68 -1.44
N PRO A 429 -20.22 15.12 -0.53
CA PRO A 429 -20.47 16.30 0.29
C PRO A 429 -20.51 17.56 -0.59
N PRO A 430 -21.42 18.52 -0.33
CA PRO A 430 -21.54 19.73 -1.13
C PRO A 430 -20.39 20.69 -0.80
N VAL A 431 -19.35 20.65 -1.65
CA VAL A 431 -18.29 21.65 -1.80
C VAL A 431 -17.62 22.11 -0.49
N ALA A 432 -16.77 21.26 0.08
CA ALA A 432 -15.80 21.70 1.09
C ALA A 432 -14.52 22.26 0.43
N GLY A 433 -14.62 23.35 -0.34
CA GLY A 433 -13.49 24.23 -0.75
C GLY A 433 -12.31 23.63 -1.55
N PHE A 434 -12.24 22.32 -1.72
CA PHE A 434 -11.25 21.59 -2.49
C PHE A 434 -12.00 20.67 -3.46
N ASP A 435 -11.68 20.80 -4.75
CA ASP A 435 -12.31 20.09 -5.87
C ASP A 435 -12.79 18.66 -5.52
N SER A 436 -14.11 18.42 -5.62
CA SER A 436 -14.69 17.07 -5.81
C SER A 436 -14.24 15.97 -4.82
N ALA A 437 -14.23 16.24 -3.52
CA ALA A 437 -13.87 15.22 -2.52
C ALA A 437 -15.02 14.23 -2.28
N SER A 438 -15.05 13.12 -3.01
CA SER A 438 -15.92 11.97 -2.72
C SER A 438 -15.36 11.09 -1.60
N LEU A 439 -16.24 10.48 -0.82
CA LEU A 439 -15.88 9.54 0.26
C LEU A 439 -16.46 8.15 -0.04
N LEU A 440 -15.75 7.09 0.36
CA LEU A 440 -16.27 5.73 0.35
C LEU A 440 -16.77 5.40 1.74
N ALA A 441 -18.07 5.13 1.84
CA ALA A 441 -18.72 4.67 3.05
C ALA A 441 -18.84 3.14 3.08
N VAL A 442 -18.60 2.55 4.24
CA VAL A 442 -18.89 1.16 4.57
C VAL A 442 -19.69 1.13 5.86
N GLN A 443 -20.81 0.43 5.84
CA GLN A 443 -21.73 0.32 6.97
C GLN A 443 -21.93 -1.14 7.32
N LYS A 444 -21.83 -1.46 8.61
CA LYS A 444 -22.15 -2.76 9.19
C LYS A 444 -23.52 -2.69 9.83
N TRP A 445 -24.39 -3.62 9.46
CA TRP A 445 -25.76 -3.72 9.93
C TRP A 445 -25.95 -5.02 10.72
N GLY A 446 -26.64 -4.91 11.84
CA GLY A 446 -26.98 -6.04 12.71
C GLY A 446 -28.47 -6.06 13.01
N ARG A 447 -28.98 -7.24 13.35
CA ARG A 447 -30.29 -7.40 13.99
C ARG A 447 -30.28 -8.58 14.95
N SER A 448 -31.08 -8.51 16.00
CA SER A 448 -31.11 -9.51 17.07
C SER A 448 -31.70 -10.86 16.65
N SER A 449 -32.56 -10.87 15.65
CA SER A 449 -33.20 -12.07 15.11
C SER A 449 -33.53 -11.92 13.62
N ALA A 450 -33.92 -13.01 12.95
CA ALA A 450 -34.27 -12.99 11.52
C ALA A 450 -35.51 -12.13 11.17
N GLU A 451 -36.29 -11.73 12.18
CA GLU A 451 -37.47 -10.87 12.05
C GLU A 451 -37.28 -9.49 12.70
N GLY A 452 -36.12 -9.27 13.35
CA GLY A 452 -35.80 -8.00 13.98
C GLY A 452 -35.49 -6.90 12.96
N GLU A 453 -35.57 -5.66 13.44
CA GLU A 453 -35.17 -4.48 12.67
C GLU A 453 -33.66 -4.43 12.45
N TRP A 454 -33.25 -4.03 11.25
CA TRP A 454 -31.86 -3.75 10.96
C TRP A 454 -31.42 -2.45 11.63
N LYS A 455 -30.37 -2.54 12.45
CA LYS A 455 -29.72 -1.42 13.11
C LYS A 455 -28.29 -1.26 12.63
N LEU A 456 -27.86 -0.02 12.51
CA LEU A 456 -26.50 0.34 12.10
C LEU A 456 -25.55 0.16 13.29
N GLN A 457 -24.56 -0.71 13.15
CA GLN A 457 -23.58 -0.98 14.21
C GLN A 457 -22.30 -0.15 14.05
N LEU A 458 -21.92 0.12 12.81
CA LEU A 458 -20.70 0.85 12.49
C LEU A 458 -20.84 1.51 11.13
N HIS A 459 -20.46 2.78 11.05
CA HIS A 459 -20.31 3.51 9.80
C HIS A 459 -18.86 4.00 9.68
N GLN A 460 -18.19 3.65 8.59
CA GLN A 460 -16.82 4.04 8.32
C GLN A 460 -16.72 4.79 7.01
N THR A 461 -15.96 5.88 6.98
CA THR A 461 -15.72 6.64 5.76
C THR A 461 -14.25 6.93 5.54
N ILE A 462 -13.84 6.93 4.28
CA ILE A 462 -12.51 7.31 3.83
C ILE A 462 -12.60 8.22 2.61
N PRO A 463 -11.63 9.11 2.37
CA PRO A 463 -11.48 9.76 1.08
C PRO A 463 -11.39 8.75 -0.06
N TRP A 464 -12.17 8.97 -1.13
CA TRP A 464 -12.29 8.06 -2.26
C TRP A 464 -12.20 8.82 -3.58
N GLY A 465 -10.99 8.97 -4.10
CA GLY A 465 -10.76 9.62 -5.39
C GLY A 465 -9.41 9.22 -6.00
N PRO A 466 -9.20 9.42 -7.31
CA PRO A 466 -8.02 8.93 -8.01
C PRO A 466 -6.72 9.57 -7.51
N ASN A 467 -6.81 10.78 -6.93
CA ASN A 467 -5.69 11.54 -6.38
C ASN A 467 -5.85 11.83 -4.88
N SER A 468 -6.88 11.29 -4.22
CA SER A 468 -7.15 11.56 -2.81
C SER A 468 -6.72 10.38 -1.97
N LYS A 469 -5.61 10.53 -1.24
CA LYS A 469 -5.16 9.51 -0.29
C LYS A 469 -5.79 9.76 1.07
N ALA A 470 -6.41 8.73 1.63
CA ALA A 470 -6.95 8.75 2.98
C ALA A 470 -5.85 9.03 4.01
N GLY A 471 -5.92 10.20 4.64
CA GLY A 471 -5.09 10.57 5.80
C GLY A 471 -5.64 10.05 7.13
N ALA A 472 -6.93 9.73 7.16
CA ALA A 472 -7.65 9.18 8.29
C ALA A 472 -8.84 8.34 7.79
N THR A 473 -9.35 7.50 8.67
CA THR A 473 -10.64 6.82 8.52
C THR A 473 -11.58 7.35 9.59
N LEU A 474 -12.74 7.87 9.20
CA LEU A 474 -13.79 8.20 10.16
C LEU A 474 -14.51 6.91 10.54
N ARG A 475 -14.81 6.73 11.82
CA ARG A 475 -15.56 5.59 12.37
C ARG A 475 -16.63 6.13 13.29
N CYS A 476 -17.88 5.77 13.06
CA CYS A 476 -19.02 6.23 13.84
C CYS A 476 -19.84 5.05 14.37
N ASP A 477 -20.30 5.17 15.61
CA ASP A 477 -21.26 4.26 16.25
C ASP A 477 -22.35 5.07 16.97
N CYS A 478 -23.14 4.43 17.82
CA CYS A 478 -24.23 5.08 18.56
C CYS A 478 -23.82 6.27 19.42
N ARG A 479 -22.54 6.41 19.76
CA ARG A 479 -22.03 7.51 20.59
C ARG A 479 -21.68 8.76 19.77
N GLY A 480 -21.35 8.60 18.49
CA GLY A 480 -20.83 9.66 17.64
C GLY A 480 -19.74 9.17 16.70
N CYS A 481 -18.87 10.09 16.27
CA CYS A 481 -17.80 9.81 15.31
C CYS A 481 -16.40 10.05 15.89
N THR A 482 -15.45 9.21 15.50
CA THR A 482 -14.03 9.36 15.82
C THR A 482 -13.18 9.20 14.56
N ALA A 483 -12.07 9.92 14.50
CA ALA A 483 -11.14 9.82 13.38
C ALA A 483 -9.94 8.96 13.78
N LEU A 484 -9.80 7.80 13.15
CA LEU A 484 -8.55 7.05 13.16
C LEU A 484 -7.56 7.75 12.24
N ALA A 485 -6.85 8.73 12.79
CA ALA A 485 -5.77 9.40 12.10
C ALA A 485 -4.63 8.41 11.84
N ARG A 486 -3.97 8.58 10.69
CA ARG A 486 -2.74 7.86 10.38
C ARG A 486 -1.72 8.04 11.52
N GLY A 487 -1.44 6.98 12.26
CA GLY A 487 -0.16 6.87 12.98
C GLY A 487 0.97 7.00 11.95
N PRO A 488 2.18 7.47 12.33
CA PRO A 488 3.30 7.53 11.39
C PRO A 488 3.36 6.17 10.72
N VAL A 489 3.16 6.14 9.40
CA VAL A 489 3.38 4.92 8.63
C VAL A 489 4.82 4.59 8.94
N ARG A 490 5.02 3.62 9.84
CA ARG A 490 6.17 2.75 9.75
C ARG A 490 6.09 2.36 8.29
N GLN A 491 6.99 2.90 7.46
CA GLN A 491 7.24 2.34 6.15
C GLN A 491 7.19 0.86 6.41
N TRP A 492 6.19 0.18 5.85
CA TRP A 492 6.00 -1.24 6.06
C TRP A 492 7.35 -1.84 5.69
N ASN A 493 8.09 -2.21 6.73
CA ASN A 493 9.52 -2.41 6.63
C ASN A 493 9.64 -3.84 6.18
N PHE A 494 9.51 -4.03 4.87
CA PHE A 494 9.83 -5.26 4.19
C PHE A 494 11.11 -5.89 4.78
N ARG A 495 11.01 -6.95 5.57
CA ARG A 495 11.98 -8.04 5.36
C ARG A 495 11.76 -8.67 3.98
N GLY A 496 10.65 -8.36 3.31
CA GLY A 496 10.64 -8.30 1.85
C GLY A 496 9.28 -8.10 1.19
N MET A 497 8.22 -8.70 1.75
CA MET A 497 6.88 -8.59 1.16
C MET A 497 5.71 -9.14 1.99
N ILE A 498 5.92 -9.57 3.24
CA ILE A 498 4.92 -10.01 4.23
C ILE A 498 5.56 -9.76 5.59
N ASP A 499 4.85 -9.11 6.52
CA ASP A 499 5.29 -8.86 7.90
C ASP A 499 4.27 -9.35 8.91
#